data_AF-A0A8S9KC53-F1
#
_entry.id   AF-A0A8S9KC53-F1
#
_cell.length_a   1.000
_cell.length_b   1.000
_cell.length_c   1.000
_cell.angle_alpha   90.00
_cell.angle_beta   90.00
_cell.angle_gamma   90.00
#
_symmetry.space_group_name_H-M   'P 1'
#
loop_
_entity.id
_entity.type
_entity.pdbx_description
1 polymer ?
#
loop_
_entity_poly.entity_id
_entity_poly.type
_entity_poly.pdbx_seq_one_letter_code
_entity_poly.pdbx_strand_id
1 'polypeptide(L)'
;MIRNDLQDSTCANVISFKGGATVSRAKPRNDLLVIELTIRDVDVARVLIDTGSSADIIFKDTLEKTGIEQSKIVKYPSPLLGLSGETTMAYGSINLAVKTGTVTRVTEFLVVDHPTSYNIIMGMPWLNTMRAIPSMYHLCLKFPTPNGVEVIWGNPRVSQVCYAAEQKRKRPDLEITPRKTEKKISNQDSQSRNRNRKTDSRLVTAQTLKPRVNLGLALNPSHWSQTSQRHDI
;
A
#
# COMPACT_ATOMS: atom_id res chain seq x y z
N MET A 1 3.53 -54.17 20.56
CA MET A 1 2.61 -53.02 20.67
C MET A 1 3.44 -51.77 20.39
N ILE A 2 3.25 -51.15 19.23
CA ILE A 2 4.10 -50.06 18.74
C ILE A 2 3.83 -48.80 19.58
N ARG A 3 4.90 -48.23 20.16
CA ARG A 3 4.93 -46.83 20.59
C ARG A 3 4.85 -45.96 19.34
N ASN A 4 3.92 -45.04 19.28
CA ASN A 4 3.96 -43.86 18.42
C ASN A 4 2.92 -42.84 18.90
N ASP A 5 3.12 -42.29 20.10
CA ASP A 5 2.58 -40.97 20.39
C ASP A 5 3.65 -39.97 19.96
N LEU A 6 3.62 -39.67 18.66
CA LEU A 6 4.28 -38.52 18.09
C LEU A 6 3.63 -37.30 18.76
N GLN A 7 4.26 -36.77 19.80
CA GLN A 7 3.92 -35.45 20.32
C GLN A 7 4.08 -34.46 19.16
N ASP A 8 2.95 -34.01 18.66
CA ASP A 8 2.80 -33.16 17.49
C ASP A 8 3.53 -31.83 17.72
N SER A 9 4.75 -31.73 17.21
CA SER A 9 5.61 -30.55 17.30
C SER A 9 5.21 -29.46 16.29
N THR A 10 4.00 -29.49 15.72
CA THR A 10 3.57 -28.57 14.64
C THR A 10 2.89 -27.28 15.11
N CYS A 11 2.59 -27.12 16.42
CA CYS A 11 1.92 -25.91 16.94
C CYS A 11 2.75 -24.61 16.84
N ALA A 12 4.07 -24.66 16.64
CA ALA A 12 4.93 -23.48 16.66
C ALA A 12 4.66 -22.48 15.52
N ASN A 13 4.00 -22.90 14.43
CA ASN A 13 3.84 -22.09 13.21
C ASN A 13 2.38 -21.74 12.86
N VAL A 14 1.42 -21.98 13.76
CA VAL A 14 0.00 -21.64 13.50
C VAL A 14 -0.21 -20.13 13.63
N ILE A 15 -0.56 -19.48 12.52
CA ILE A 15 -0.97 -18.07 12.52
C ILE A 15 -2.46 -17.99 12.81
N SER A 16 -2.82 -17.41 13.96
CA SER A 16 -4.20 -17.11 14.33
C SER A 16 -4.38 -15.62 14.66
N PHE A 17 -5.56 -15.08 14.38
CA PHE A 17 -5.95 -13.73 14.79
C PHE A 17 -7.09 -13.83 15.81
N LYS A 18 -6.87 -13.30 17.01
CA LYS A 18 -7.88 -13.30 18.08
C LYS A 18 -8.79 -12.08 17.92
N GLY A 19 -10.10 -12.25 18.13
CA GLY A 19 -11.09 -11.17 18.11
C GLY A 19 -11.05 -10.21 19.30
N GLY A 20 -9.94 -10.12 20.03
CA GLY A 20 -9.81 -9.32 21.25
C GLY A 20 -9.76 -7.82 20.97
N ALA A 21 -10.59 -7.07 21.71
CA ALA A 21 -10.87 -5.64 21.63
C ALA A 21 -9.74 -4.80 21.00
N THR A 22 -9.92 -4.42 19.73
CA THR A 22 -9.34 -3.17 19.24
C THR A 22 -9.75 -2.09 20.23
N VAL A 23 -8.79 -1.41 20.86
CA VAL A 23 -8.99 -0.22 21.68
C VAL A 23 -10.21 0.53 21.16
N SER A 24 -11.27 0.61 21.97
CA SER A 24 -12.51 1.36 21.75
C SER A 24 -12.33 2.43 20.66
N ARG A 25 -12.70 2.09 19.42
CA ARG A 25 -12.59 3.00 18.27
C ARG A 25 -13.97 3.13 17.67
N ALA A 26 -14.63 4.22 18.06
CA ALA A 26 -15.99 4.63 17.68
C ALA A 26 -16.24 4.85 16.17
N LYS A 27 -15.36 4.37 15.28
CA LYS A 27 -15.56 4.36 13.82
C LYS A 27 -14.66 3.30 13.17
N PRO A 28 -15.18 2.44 12.28
CA PRO A 28 -14.36 1.61 11.41
C PRO A 28 -13.44 2.52 10.59
N ARG A 29 -12.13 2.38 10.76
CA ARG A 29 -11.16 3.11 9.95
C ARG A 29 -10.65 2.15 8.88
N ASN A 30 -10.87 2.49 7.61
CA ASN A 30 -10.33 1.78 6.45
C ASN A 30 -8.86 2.19 6.24
N ASP A 31 -8.05 2.08 7.30
CA ASP A 31 -6.63 2.40 7.25
C ASP A 31 -5.92 1.29 6.43
N LEU A 32 -4.99 1.67 5.55
CA LEU A 32 -4.09 0.73 4.86
C LEU A 32 -3.03 0.19 5.83
N LEU A 33 -2.53 -1.03 5.58
CA LEU A 33 -1.47 -1.65 6.38
C LEU A 33 -0.14 -1.05 5.96
N VAL A 34 0.27 -0.01 6.70
CA VAL A 34 1.53 0.69 6.48
C VAL A 34 2.46 0.40 7.65
N ILE A 35 3.62 -0.15 7.35
CA ILE A 35 4.63 -0.56 8.34
C ILE A 35 5.95 0.17 8.12
N GLU A 36 6.92 -0.17 8.97
CA GLU A 36 8.32 0.20 8.86
C GLU A 36 9.15 -1.07 8.72
N LEU A 37 10.18 -1.04 7.87
CA LEU A 37 11.10 -2.15 7.65
C LEU A 37 12.54 -1.64 7.63
N THR A 38 13.50 -2.46 8.01
CA THR A 38 14.91 -2.12 7.93
C THR A 38 15.49 -2.62 6.60
N ILE A 39 16.11 -1.74 5.82
CA ILE A 39 16.73 -2.06 4.53
C ILE A 39 18.16 -1.57 4.54
N ARG A 40 19.12 -2.48 4.32
CA ARG A 40 20.56 -2.19 4.45
C ARG A 40 20.88 -1.39 5.73
N ASP A 41 20.34 -1.85 6.85
CA ASP A 41 20.53 -1.27 8.19
C ASP A 41 19.91 0.14 8.40
N VAL A 42 19.06 0.60 7.48
CA VAL A 42 18.31 1.85 7.60
C VAL A 42 16.82 1.56 7.75
N ASP A 43 16.19 2.15 8.75
CA ASP A 43 14.74 2.03 8.93
C ASP A 43 13.99 2.89 7.90
N VAL A 44 13.15 2.22 7.11
CA VAL A 44 12.34 2.81 6.06
C VAL A 44 10.87 2.73 6.48
N ALA A 45 10.31 3.88 6.82
CA ALA A 45 8.88 4.02 7.10
C ALA A 45 8.05 4.07 5.79
N ARG A 46 6.72 4.13 5.92
CA ARG A 46 5.78 4.29 4.79
C ARG A 46 5.87 3.14 3.79
N VAL A 47 6.03 1.92 4.30
CA VAL A 47 6.00 0.68 3.53
C VAL A 47 4.55 0.20 3.46
N LEU A 48 3.95 0.22 2.28
CA LEU A 48 2.60 -0.29 2.06
C LEU A 48 2.65 -1.80 1.86
N ILE A 49 1.84 -2.56 2.62
CA ILE A 49 1.59 -3.96 2.32
C ILE A 49 0.42 -4.07 1.34
N ASP A 50 0.68 -4.62 0.15
CA ASP A 50 -0.31 -4.74 -0.92
C ASP A 50 -0.38 -6.16 -1.47
N THR A 51 -1.39 -6.91 -1.06
CA THR A 51 -1.65 -8.26 -1.57
C THR A 51 -2.07 -8.29 -3.04
N GLY A 52 -2.44 -7.15 -3.62
CA GLY A 52 -2.81 -7.03 -5.02
C GLY A 52 -1.61 -6.80 -5.94
N SER A 53 -0.44 -6.42 -5.41
CA SER A 53 0.73 -6.12 -6.22
C SER A 53 1.48 -7.41 -6.61
N SER A 54 1.72 -7.63 -7.90
CA SER A 54 2.56 -8.74 -8.39
C SER A 54 4.07 -8.50 -8.26
N ALA A 55 4.49 -7.31 -7.85
CA ALA A 55 5.89 -6.96 -7.67
C ALA A 55 6.11 -6.25 -6.33
N ASP A 56 7.32 -6.39 -5.79
CA ASP A 56 7.82 -5.49 -4.75
C ASP A 56 8.40 -4.25 -5.42
N ILE A 57 8.05 -3.07 -4.93
CA ILE A 57 8.43 -1.79 -5.56
C ILE A 57 9.13 -0.92 -4.54
N ILE A 58 10.26 -0.35 -4.95
CA ILE A 58 10.91 0.74 -4.25
C ILE A 58 10.88 2.00 -5.11
N PHE A 59 10.43 3.10 -4.53
CA PHE A 59 10.45 4.37 -5.25
C PHE A 59 11.87 4.94 -5.28
N LYS A 60 12.28 5.49 -6.43
CA LYS A 60 13.66 5.95 -6.65
C LYS A 60 14.11 7.00 -5.61
N ASP A 61 13.22 7.93 -5.25
CA ASP A 61 13.44 8.92 -4.18
C ASP A 61 13.76 8.27 -2.81
N THR A 62 13.28 7.05 -2.55
CA THR A 62 13.67 6.27 -1.35
C THR A 62 15.14 5.87 -1.41
N LEU A 63 15.64 5.43 -2.56
CA LEU A 63 17.05 5.04 -2.71
C LEU A 63 17.96 6.24 -2.43
N GLU A 64 17.58 7.42 -2.93
CA GLU A 64 18.30 8.67 -2.69
C GLU A 64 18.33 9.03 -1.20
N LYS A 65 17.15 9.03 -0.55
CA LYS A 65 17.01 9.35 0.88
C LYS A 65 17.74 8.39 1.82
N THR A 66 17.92 7.14 1.39
CA THR A 66 18.56 6.09 2.19
C THR A 66 20.03 5.87 1.81
N GLY A 67 20.58 6.65 0.87
CA GLY A 67 21.97 6.53 0.43
C GLY A 67 22.27 5.19 -0.26
N ILE A 68 21.26 4.55 -0.86
CA ILE A 68 21.44 3.33 -1.63
C ILE A 68 21.93 3.72 -3.03
N GLU A 69 23.09 3.17 -3.39
CA GLU A 69 23.76 3.44 -4.65
C GLU A 69 22.89 3.04 -5.85
N GLN A 70 22.43 4.03 -6.63
CA GLN A 70 21.62 3.80 -7.82
C GLN A 70 22.39 3.08 -8.94
N SER A 71 23.73 3.00 -8.87
CA SER A 71 24.56 2.22 -9.79
C SER A 71 24.30 0.71 -9.68
N LYS A 72 23.72 0.23 -8.57
CA LYS A 72 23.34 -1.17 -8.36
C LYS A 72 22.02 -1.56 -9.02
N ILE A 73 21.34 -0.60 -9.66
CA ILE A 73 20.12 -0.88 -10.42
C ILE A 73 20.49 -1.57 -11.72
N VAL A 74 19.98 -2.78 -11.92
CA VAL A 74 20.03 -3.47 -13.20
C VAL A 74 18.97 -2.83 -14.08
N LYS A 75 19.39 -2.00 -15.04
CA LYS A 75 18.47 -1.22 -15.89
C LYS A 75 17.83 -2.11 -16.94
N TYR A 76 16.52 -2.23 -16.88
CA TYR A 76 15.68 -2.82 -17.92
C TYR A 76 14.30 -2.18 -17.81
N PRO A 77 13.99 -1.17 -18.65
CA PRO A 77 12.70 -0.52 -18.56
C PRO A 77 11.56 -1.51 -18.84
N SER A 78 10.61 -1.62 -17.93
CA SER A 78 9.46 -2.53 -18.07
C SER A 78 8.15 -1.85 -17.66
N PRO A 79 7.05 -2.10 -18.38
CA PRO A 79 5.76 -1.52 -18.03
C PRO A 79 5.12 -2.24 -16.83
N LEU A 80 4.63 -1.47 -15.89
CA LEU A 80 3.79 -1.89 -14.76
C LEU A 80 2.36 -1.47 -15.03
N LEU A 81 1.46 -2.45 -15.18
CA LEU A 81 0.06 -2.23 -15.48
C LEU A 81 -0.77 -2.21 -14.19
N GLY A 82 -1.34 -1.05 -13.87
CA GLY A 82 -2.31 -0.89 -12.79
C GLY A 82 -3.72 -1.31 -13.23
N LEU A 83 -4.61 -1.57 -12.26
CA LEU A 83 -5.97 -2.07 -12.54
C LEU A 83 -6.87 -1.04 -13.22
N SER A 84 -6.53 0.25 -13.14
CA SER A 84 -7.19 1.30 -13.91
C SER A 84 -6.78 1.33 -15.40
N GLY A 85 -5.86 0.45 -15.81
CA GLY A 85 -5.20 0.50 -17.12
C GLY A 85 -4.04 1.49 -17.19
N GLU A 86 -3.76 2.21 -16.10
CA GLU A 86 -2.60 3.09 -16.03
C GLU A 86 -1.31 2.27 -16.12
N THR A 87 -0.36 2.74 -16.94
CA THR A 87 0.94 2.09 -17.11
C THR A 87 2.02 3.00 -16.56
N THR A 88 2.87 2.46 -15.68
CA THR A 88 4.06 3.14 -15.15
C THR A 88 5.31 2.38 -15.59
N MET A 89 6.35 3.08 -16.02
CA MET A 89 7.61 2.42 -16.40
C MET A 89 8.50 2.24 -15.18
N ALA A 90 8.88 1.01 -14.88
CA ALA A 90 10.00 0.73 -13.99
C ALA A 90 11.32 1.05 -14.70
N TYR A 91 12.34 1.48 -13.95
CA TYR A 91 13.70 1.75 -14.46
C TYR A 91 14.51 0.46 -14.63
N GLY A 92 14.16 -0.57 -13.86
CA GLY A 92 14.91 -1.79 -13.69
C GLY A 92 14.64 -2.40 -12.31
N SER A 93 15.51 -3.29 -11.85
CA SER A 93 15.44 -3.84 -10.49
C SER A 93 16.70 -3.66 -9.67
N ILE A 94 16.54 -3.82 -8.35
CA ILE A 94 17.61 -3.83 -7.36
C ILE A 94 17.33 -4.90 -6.31
N ASN A 95 18.36 -5.66 -5.95
CA ASN A 95 18.28 -6.64 -4.85
C ASN A 95 18.75 -6.00 -3.55
N LEU A 96 17.89 -6.01 -2.53
CA LEU A 96 18.20 -5.41 -1.23
C LEU A 96 17.91 -6.39 -0.10
N ALA A 97 18.76 -6.39 0.93
CA ALA A 97 18.49 -7.11 2.16
C ALA A 97 17.44 -6.36 2.98
N VAL A 98 16.31 -7.01 3.22
CA VAL A 98 15.19 -6.53 4.00
C VAL A 98 15.13 -7.32 5.29
N LYS A 99 15.29 -6.62 6.42
CA LYS A 99 15.09 -7.18 7.75
C LYS A 99 13.70 -6.82 8.24
N THR A 100 12.99 -7.83 8.74
CA THR A 100 11.62 -7.74 9.25
C THR A 100 11.54 -8.58 10.50
N GLY A 101 11.45 -7.90 11.65
CA GLY A 101 11.62 -8.55 12.94
C GLY A 101 12.98 -9.25 13.03
N THR A 102 12.99 -10.56 13.26
CA THR A 102 14.22 -11.36 13.33
C THR A 102 14.65 -11.98 11.98
N VAL A 103 13.82 -11.88 10.94
CA VAL A 103 14.08 -12.49 9.64
C VAL A 103 14.69 -11.48 8.69
N THR A 104 15.73 -11.89 7.94
CA THR A 104 16.30 -11.11 6.84
C THR A 104 16.19 -11.89 5.54
N ARG A 105 15.69 -11.24 4.48
CA ARG A 105 15.60 -11.81 3.13
C ARG A 105 16.18 -10.83 2.12
N VAL A 106 16.85 -11.37 1.10
CA VAL A 106 17.15 -10.58 -0.09
C VAL A 106 15.88 -10.52 -0.94
N THR A 107 15.49 -9.31 -1.31
CA THR A 107 14.26 -9.04 -2.05
C THR A 107 14.61 -8.24 -3.29
N GLU A 108 14.11 -8.71 -4.43
CA GLU A 108 14.17 -7.95 -5.67
C GLU A 108 13.06 -6.90 -5.65
N PHE A 109 13.43 -5.64 -5.84
CA PHE A 109 12.48 -4.55 -6.02
C PHE A 109 12.54 -4.03 -7.45
N LEU A 110 11.39 -3.78 -8.05
CA LEU A 110 11.29 -2.92 -9.22
C LEU A 110 11.44 -1.45 -8.78
N VAL A 111 12.32 -0.71 -9.46
CA VAL A 111 12.57 0.69 -9.15
C VAL A 111 11.67 1.56 -10.00
N VAL A 112 10.84 2.39 -9.36
CA VAL A 112 9.89 3.28 -10.02
C VAL A 112 10.17 4.73 -9.63
N ASP A 113 10.27 5.62 -10.62
CA ASP A 113 10.34 7.08 -10.39
C ASP A 113 8.94 7.66 -10.61
N HIS A 114 8.13 7.61 -9.55
CA HIS A 114 6.78 8.14 -9.56
C HIS A 114 6.54 8.91 -8.25
N PRO A 115 6.00 10.14 -8.30
CA PRO A 115 5.67 10.89 -7.10
C PRO A 115 4.62 10.16 -6.25
N THR A 116 4.98 9.80 -5.02
CA THR A 116 4.06 9.18 -4.06
C THR A 116 4.44 9.51 -2.62
N SER A 117 3.57 9.21 -1.67
CA SER A 117 3.80 9.30 -0.24
C SER A 117 4.37 8.01 0.35
N TYR A 118 4.35 6.90 -0.39
CA TYR A 118 4.94 5.64 0.05
C TYR A 118 6.40 5.55 -0.37
N ASN A 119 7.22 4.91 0.45
CA ASN A 119 8.61 4.64 0.09
C ASN A 119 8.74 3.31 -0.66
N ILE A 120 7.91 2.33 -0.29
CA ILE A 120 7.96 0.95 -0.76
C ILE A 120 6.54 0.39 -0.81
N ILE A 121 6.30 -0.48 -1.78
CA ILE A 121 5.16 -1.41 -1.82
C ILE A 121 5.72 -2.82 -1.68
N MET A 122 5.33 -3.54 -0.64
CA MET A 122 5.59 -4.97 -0.50
C MET A 122 4.41 -5.74 -1.07
N GLY A 123 4.66 -6.40 -2.19
CA GLY A 123 3.70 -7.15 -2.96
C GLY A 123 3.67 -8.63 -2.59
N MET A 124 2.99 -9.40 -3.44
CA MET A 124 2.92 -10.85 -3.32
C MET A 124 4.29 -11.56 -3.30
N PRO A 125 5.33 -11.17 -4.07
CA PRO A 125 6.59 -11.91 -4.06
C PRO A 125 7.26 -11.94 -2.69
N TRP A 126 7.42 -10.79 -2.03
CA TRP A 126 7.92 -10.71 -0.66
C TRP A 126 6.99 -11.40 0.34
N LEU A 127 5.66 -11.16 0.25
CA LEU A 127 4.69 -11.79 1.15
C LEU A 127 4.73 -13.32 1.09
N ASN A 128 4.83 -13.90 -0.11
CA ASN A 128 4.93 -15.34 -0.32
C ASN A 128 6.25 -15.89 0.22
N THR A 129 7.36 -15.20 -0.04
CA THR A 129 8.69 -15.57 0.48
C THR A 129 8.72 -15.60 2.00
N MET A 130 8.04 -14.64 2.63
CA MET A 130 7.94 -14.54 4.08
C MET A 130 6.85 -15.44 4.68
N ARG A 131 6.00 -16.08 3.85
CA ARG A 131 4.76 -16.75 4.29
C ARG A 131 3.92 -15.83 5.17
N ALA A 132 3.92 -14.53 4.84
CA ALA A 132 3.33 -13.50 5.65
C ALA A 132 1.83 -13.36 5.35
N ILE A 133 1.04 -13.24 6.41
CA ILE A 133 -0.40 -13.07 6.37
C ILE A 133 -0.74 -11.68 6.88
N PRO A 134 -1.10 -10.74 5.98
CA PRO A 134 -1.59 -9.43 6.39
C PRO A 134 -3.04 -9.55 6.88
N SER A 135 -3.35 -8.86 7.97
CA SER A 135 -4.71 -8.66 8.43
C SER A 135 -5.03 -7.18 8.47
N MET A 136 -5.83 -6.74 7.49
CA MET A 136 -6.32 -5.37 7.42
C MET A 136 -7.21 -5.00 8.60
N TYR A 137 -8.03 -5.96 9.06
CA TYR A 137 -8.91 -5.77 10.21
C TYR A 137 -8.14 -5.51 11.50
N HIS A 138 -7.07 -6.27 11.74
CA HIS A 138 -6.23 -6.12 12.94
C HIS A 138 -5.10 -5.09 12.75
N LEU A 139 -4.92 -4.56 11.53
CA LEU A 139 -3.76 -3.75 11.12
C LEU A 139 -2.43 -4.35 11.56
N CYS A 140 -2.19 -5.61 11.23
CA CYS A 140 -0.91 -6.24 11.44
C CYS A 140 -0.55 -7.25 10.35
N LEU A 141 0.74 -7.52 10.24
CA LEU A 141 1.33 -8.55 9.40
C LEU A 141 1.87 -9.65 10.32
N LYS A 142 1.52 -10.91 10.08
CA LYS A 142 2.07 -12.04 10.81
C LYS A 142 2.87 -12.94 9.90
N PHE A 143 3.99 -13.47 10.35
CA PHE A 143 4.79 -14.42 9.58
C PHE A 143 5.50 -15.42 10.50
N PRO A 144 5.75 -16.65 10.02
CA PRO A 144 6.48 -17.64 10.80
C PRO A 144 7.97 -17.34 10.83
N THR A 145 8.61 -17.71 11.94
CA THR A 145 10.05 -17.68 12.18
C THR A 145 10.46 -19.00 12.85
N PRO A 146 11.76 -19.34 12.93
CA PRO A 146 12.21 -20.50 13.69
C PRO A 146 11.77 -20.49 15.16
N ASN A 147 11.51 -19.30 15.73
CA ASN A 147 11.13 -19.10 17.13
C ASN A 147 9.61 -18.92 17.32
N GLY A 148 8.80 -19.16 16.28
CA GLY A 148 7.35 -19.01 16.30
C GLY A 148 6.86 -17.88 15.39
N VAL A 149 5.67 -17.35 15.66
CA VAL A 149 5.04 -16.32 14.81
C VAL A 149 5.42 -14.92 15.28
N GLU A 150 6.01 -14.13 14.41
CA GLU A 150 6.23 -12.70 14.64
C GLU A 150 5.09 -11.86 14.09
N VAL A 151 4.90 -10.67 14.68
CA VAL A 151 3.83 -9.73 14.34
C VAL A 151 4.43 -8.34 14.16
N ILE A 152 4.16 -7.72 13.03
CA ILE A 152 4.48 -6.32 12.76
C ILE A 152 3.16 -5.55 12.73
N TRP A 153 3.06 -4.51 13.54
CA TRP A 153 1.87 -3.68 13.62
C TRP A 153 1.93 -2.55 12.60
N GLY A 154 0.82 -2.33 11.90
CA GLY A 154 0.62 -1.17 11.07
C GLY A 154 0.52 0.10 11.90
N ASN A 155 0.87 1.24 11.29
CA ASN A 155 0.71 2.55 11.89
C ASN A 155 -0.50 3.28 11.26
N PRO A 156 -1.65 3.35 11.96
CA PRO A 156 -2.86 3.99 11.43
C PRO A 156 -2.67 5.47 11.09
N ARG A 157 -1.84 6.19 11.85
CA ARG A 157 -1.62 7.63 11.63
C ARG A 157 -0.82 7.85 10.36
N VAL A 158 0.27 7.11 10.18
CA VAL A 158 1.10 7.16 8.97
C VAL A 158 0.26 6.78 7.74
N SER A 159 -0.56 5.73 7.86
CA SER A 159 -1.48 5.30 6.81
C SER A 159 -2.43 6.43 6.36
N GLN A 160 -3.06 7.13 7.31
CA GLN A 160 -3.94 8.27 7.01
C GLN A 160 -3.20 9.45 6.37
N VAL A 161 -2.00 9.76 6.86
CA VAL A 161 -1.18 10.84 6.30
C VAL A 161 -0.78 10.54 4.86
N CYS A 162 -0.31 9.31 4.57
CA CYS A 162 0.04 8.91 3.22
C CYS A 162 -1.18 8.95 2.30
N TYR A 163 -2.29 8.35 2.72
CA TYR A 163 -3.53 8.34 1.95
C TYR A 163 -4.06 9.75 1.63
N ALA A 164 -4.04 10.67 2.60
CA ALA A 164 -4.44 12.06 2.38
C ALA A 164 -3.50 12.77 1.40
N ALA A 165 -2.19 12.52 1.49
CA ALA A 165 -1.21 13.10 0.57
C ALA A 165 -1.42 12.58 -0.87
N GLU A 166 -1.70 11.30 -1.08
CA GLU A 166 -2.01 10.76 -2.40
C GLU A 166 -3.28 11.39 -2.99
N GLN A 167 -4.32 11.60 -2.19
CA GLN A 167 -5.54 12.25 -2.67
C GLN A 167 -5.31 13.71 -3.10
N LYS A 168 -4.47 14.46 -2.38
CA LYS A 168 -4.12 15.82 -2.75
C LYS A 168 -3.37 15.87 -4.07
N ARG A 169 -2.44 14.93 -4.31
CA ARG A 169 -1.71 14.82 -5.58
C ARG A 169 -2.64 14.58 -6.78
N LYS A 170 -3.71 13.81 -6.58
CA LYS A 170 -4.72 13.54 -7.63
C LYS A 170 -5.68 14.69 -7.91
N ARG A 171 -5.65 15.77 -7.11
CA ARG A 171 -6.46 16.99 -7.31
C ARG A 171 -5.61 18.25 -7.15
N PRO A 172 -4.83 18.65 -8.17
CA PRO A 172 -4.03 19.87 -8.11
C PRO A 172 -4.86 21.17 -8.03
N ASP A 173 -6.13 21.15 -8.47
CA ASP A 173 -6.86 22.39 -8.84
C ASP A 173 -7.78 22.99 -7.76
N LEU A 174 -7.52 22.80 -6.46
CA LEU A 174 -8.38 23.38 -5.41
C LEU A 174 -7.69 24.27 -4.37
N GLU A 175 -6.47 24.73 -4.63
CA GLU A 175 -5.84 25.76 -3.80
C GLU A 175 -5.31 26.90 -4.66
N ILE A 176 -6.16 27.90 -5.01
CA ILE A 176 -5.87 29.34 -4.88
C ILE A 176 -7.20 30.13 -4.83
N THR A 177 -7.59 30.66 -3.67
CA THR A 177 -7.93 32.10 -3.58
C THR A 177 -7.82 32.58 -2.12
N PRO A 178 -6.95 33.56 -1.82
CA PRO A 178 -6.96 34.22 -0.52
C PRO A 178 -8.23 35.06 -0.37
N ARG A 179 -9.02 34.76 0.66
CA ARG A 179 -10.22 35.51 1.02
C ARG A 179 -9.81 36.89 1.55
N LYS A 180 -9.75 37.90 0.67
CA LYS A 180 -9.72 39.30 1.12
C LYS A 180 -10.95 39.55 1.98
N THR A 181 -10.72 39.91 3.23
CA THR A 181 -11.77 40.36 4.14
C THR A 181 -11.89 41.87 3.95
N GLU A 182 -12.90 42.31 3.21
CA GLU A 182 -13.33 43.72 3.23
C GLU A 182 -14.72 43.78 3.88
N LYS A 183 -14.76 44.44 5.05
CA LYS A 183 -15.98 44.93 5.69
C LYS A 183 -16.35 46.27 5.06
N LYS A 184 -17.62 46.47 4.70
CA LYS A 184 -18.47 47.63 5.06
C LYS A 184 -19.84 47.47 4.36
N ILE A 185 -20.92 47.26 5.12
CA ILE A 185 -21.89 48.22 5.67
C ILE A 185 -23.18 48.25 4.83
N SER A 186 -24.28 48.20 5.59
CA SER A 186 -25.72 48.19 5.32
C SER A 186 -26.27 49.30 4.41
N ASN A 187 -27.32 49.01 3.62
CA ASN A 187 -28.71 49.36 3.97
C ASN A 187 -29.73 49.03 2.86
N GLN A 188 -30.87 48.47 3.32
CA GLN A 188 -32.28 48.68 2.96
C GLN A 188 -32.81 48.69 1.50
N ASP A 189 -33.81 47.82 1.35
CA ASP A 189 -35.18 48.07 0.85
C ASP A 189 -35.62 47.69 -0.58
N SER A 190 -36.71 46.89 -0.55
CA SER A 190 -37.90 46.95 -1.40
C SER A 190 -37.99 46.17 -2.72
N GLN A 191 -38.76 45.07 -2.61
CA GLN A 191 -39.84 44.64 -3.50
C GLN A 191 -39.58 44.41 -5.00
N SER A 192 -39.79 43.17 -5.46
CA SER A 192 -41.04 42.83 -6.16
C SER A 192 -41.13 41.34 -6.51
N ARG A 193 -42.37 40.86 -6.47
CA ARG A 193 -42.85 39.52 -6.81
C ARG A 193 -42.64 39.23 -8.30
N ASN A 194 -42.26 38.01 -8.68
CA ASN A 194 -43.09 37.28 -9.63
C ASN A 194 -42.95 35.76 -9.54
N ARG A 195 -44.08 35.08 -9.72
CA ARG A 195 -44.25 33.63 -9.69
C ARG A 195 -43.92 33.06 -11.07
N ASN A 196 -43.28 31.89 -11.11
CA ASN A 196 -43.80 30.85 -11.98
C ASN A 196 -43.47 29.44 -11.48
N ARG A 197 -44.52 28.63 -11.36
CA ARG A 197 -44.47 27.20 -11.06
C ARG A 197 -43.97 26.46 -12.31
N LYS A 198 -43.08 25.48 -12.12
CA LYS A 198 -43.25 24.17 -12.76
C LYS A 198 -42.42 23.12 -12.02
N THR A 199 -43.18 22.15 -11.51
CA THR A 199 -42.86 20.73 -11.33
C THR A 199 -41.47 20.30 -11.77
N ASP A 200 -40.70 19.72 -10.86
CA ASP A 200 -39.74 18.71 -11.29
C ASP A 200 -39.73 17.48 -10.37
N SER A 201 -39.70 16.39 -11.10
CA SER A 201 -39.66 14.98 -10.74
C SER A 201 -38.50 14.63 -9.82
N ARG A 202 -38.75 13.65 -8.94
CA ARG A 202 -37.71 12.92 -8.23
C ARG A 202 -36.83 12.20 -9.25
N LEU A 203 -35.65 12.75 -9.54
CA LEU A 203 -34.51 11.97 -9.99
C LEU A 203 -33.65 11.67 -8.77
N VAL A 204 -33.82 10.47 -8.22
CA VAL A 204 -32.84 9.84 -7.34
C VAL A 204 -31.60 9.62 -8.19
N THR A 205 -30.65 10.54 -8.15
CA THR A 205 -29.35 10.29 -8.76
C THR A 205 -28.64 9.28 -7.88
N ALA A 206 -28.51 8.05 -8.38
CA ALA A 206 -27.63 7.05 -7.84
C ALA A 206 -26.26 7.72 -7.58
N GLN A 207 -25.81 7.70 -6.33
CA GLN A 207 -24.43 8.04 -6.01
C GLN A 207 -23.57 6.95 -6.65
N THR A 208 -23.08 7.24 -7.86
CA THR A 208 -22.04 6.46 -8.51
C THR A 208 -20.82 6.49 -7.60
N LEU A 209 -20.62 5.41 -6.84
CA LEU A 209 -19.38 5.13 -6.12
C LEU A 209 -18.25 5.16 -7.16
N LYS A 210 -17.48 6.24 -7.16
CA LYS A 210 -16.30 6.36 -8.02
C LYS A 210 -15.28 5.28 -7.59
N PRO A 211 -14.64 4.61 -8.56
CA PRO A 211 -13.91 3.38 -8.33
C PRO A 211 -12.73 3.57 -7.37
N ARG A 212 -12.52 2.54 -6.54
CA ARG A 212 -11.37 2.39 -5.64
C ARG A 212 -10.08 2.41 -6.47
N VAL A 213 -9.10 3.18 -6.02
CA VAL A 213 -7.70 3.02 -6.45
C VAL A 213 -7.24 1.62 -6.10
N ASN A 214 -6.82 0.88 -7.11
CA ASN A 214 -6.33 -0.48 -6.94
C ASN A 214 -5.02 -0.53 -7.74
N LEU A 215 -3.89 -0.35 -7.03
CA LEU A 215 -2.54 -0.50 -7.57
C LEU A 215 -2.16 -1.99 -7.75
N GLY A 216 -3.16 -2.86 -7.88
CA GLY A 216 -2.93 -4.29 -8.04
C GLY A 216 -2.28 -4.60 -9.38
N LEU A 217 -0.95 -4.59 -9.41
CA LEU A 217 -0.19 -4.84 -10.62
C LEU A 217 -0.42 -6.29 -11.06
N ALA A 218 -0.87 -6.50 -12.30
CA ALA A 218 -0.79 -7.79 -12.97
C ALA A 218 0.27 -7.69 -14.07
N LEU A 219 1.37 -8.43 -13.94
CA LEU A 219 2.41 -8.49 -14.98
C LEU A 219 1.96 -9.30 -16.20
N ASN A 220 2.53 -8.95 -17.34
CA ASN A 220 2.40 -9.60 -18.65
C ASN A 220 3.00 -11.03 -18.62
N PRO A 221 2.28 -12.09 -19.04
CA PRO A 221 2.73 -13.49 -18.96
C PRO A 221 3.93 -13.91 -19.83
N SER A 222 4.48 -13.05 -20.68
CA SER A 222 5.36 -13.48 -21.80
C SER A 222 6.81 -13.89 -21.43
N HIS A 223 7.15 -14.10 -20.15
CA HIS A 223 8.54 -14.41 -19.73
C HIS A 223 8.75 -15.71 -18.93
N TRP A 224 7.74 -16.57 -18.79
CA TRP A 224 7.84 -17.80 -17.99
C TRP A 224 8.64 -18.96 -18.63
N SER A 225 9.29 -18.77 -19.79
CA SER A 225 9.84 -19.89 -20.57
C SER A 225 11.36 -20.10 -20.49
N GLN A 226 12.10 -19.57 -19.50
CA GLN A 226 13.57 -19.75 -19.50
C GLN A 226 14.27 -20.14 -18.17
N THR A 227 13.56 -20.33 -17.06
CA THR A 227 14.22 -20.71 -15.77
C THR A 227 14.03 -22.16 -15.33
N SER A 228 13.46 -23.05 -16.15
CA SER A 228 13.23 -24.46 -15.76
C SER A 228 14.15 -25.50 -16.42
N GLN A 229 15.24 -25.10 -17.06
CA GLN A 229 16.28 -26.04 -17.52
C GLN A 229 17.66 -25.56 -17.10
N ARG A 230 18.08 -25.96 -15.90
CA ARG A 230 19.47 -26.19 -15.49
C ARG A 230 19.46 -26.56 -14.00
N HIS A 231 19.17 -27.83 -13.72
CA HIS A 231 19.73 -28.60 -12.60
C HIS A 231 19.37 -30.07 -12.82
N ASP A 232 20.10 -30.69 -13.76
CA ASP A 232 20.43 -32.11 -13.73
C ASP A 232 21.92 -32.17 -14.10
N ILE A 233 22.75 -32.52 -13.11
CA ILE A 233 23.99 -33.31 -13.09
C ILE A 233 24.38 -33.46 -11.62
#